data_AF-A0A2S9GJW8-F1
#
_entry.id   AF-A0A2S9GJW8-F1
#
_cell.length_a   1.000
_cell.length_b   1.000
_cell.length_c   1.000
_cell.angle_alpha   90.00
_cell.angle_beta   90.00
_cell.angle_gamma   90.00
#
_symmetry.space_group_name_H-M   'P 1'
#
loop_
_entity.id
_entity.type
_entity.pdbx_description
1 polymer ?
#
loop_
_entity_poly.entity_id
_entity_poly.type
_entity_poly.pdbx_seq_one_letter_code
_entity_poly.pdbx_strand_id
1 'polypeptide(L)'
;KYRGSQLVRAGFIGVVLIILVIAVGLQPERLLSWATAVRYQARFTEAGGLTVGNDVTVSGIKVGSVSSIKLDNGDALVGFTIDGK
;
A
#
# COMPACT_ATOMS: atom_id res chain seq x y z
N LYS A 1 44.44 -8.15 3.03
CA LYS A 1 43.73 -7.18 3.91
C LYS A 1 42.30 -6.83 3.45
N TYR A 2 41.64 -7.60 2.56
CA TYR A 2 40.25 -7.29 2.11
C TYR A 2 39.36 -8.52 1.85
N ARG A 3 39.57 -9.65 2.54
CA ARG A 3 38.74 -10.86 2.36
C ARG A 3 37.54 -10.97 3.31
N GLY A 4 37.52 -10.22 4.41
CA GLY A 4 36.42 -10.24 5.39
C GLY A 4 35.16 -9.51 4.90
N SER A 5 35.29 -8.46 4.10
CA SER A 5 34.13 -7.65 3.65
C SER A 5 33.26 -8.38 2.63
N GLN A 6 33.82 -9.26 1.80
CA GLN A 6 33.04 -10.08 0.85
C GLN A 6 32.18 -11.13 1.58
N LEU A 7 32.71 -11.74 2.63
CA LEU A 7 31.96 -12.72 3.44
C LEU A 7 30.84 -12.03 4.22
N VAL A 8 31.11 -10.85 4.80
CA VAL A 8 30.08 -10.03 5.47
C VAL A 8 29.02 -9.55 4.49
N ARG A 9 29.40 -9.13 3.27
CA ARG A 9 28.44 -8.77 2.21
C ARG A 9 27.57 -9.97 1.80
N ALA A 10 28.16 -11.14 1.59
CA ALA A 10 27.43 -12.33 1.20
C ALA A 10 26.45 -12.79 2.30
N GLY A 11 26.89 -12.76 3.56
CA GLY A 11 26.02 -13.04 4.71
C GLY A 11 24.89 -12.02 4.84
N PHE A 12 25.17 -10.72 4.67
CA PHE A 12 24.17 -9.67 4.70
C PHE A 12 23.12 -9.83 3.58
N ILE A 13 23.56 -10.11 2.35
CA ILE A 13 22.65 -10.39 1.23
C ILE A 13 21.77 -11.60 1.54
N GLY A 14 22.34 -12.68 2.09
CA GLY A 14 21.59 -13.86 2.49
C GLY A 14 20.51 -13.57 3.54
N VAL A 15 20.86 -12.81 4.58
CA VAL A 15 19.91 -12.40 5.62
C VAL A 15 18.80 -11.51 5.06
N VAL A 16 19.14 -10.54 4.22
CA VAL A 16 18.16 -9.67 3.56
C VAL A 16 17.20 -10.49 2.70
N LEU A 17 17.71 -11.45 1.92
CA LEU A 17 16.88 -12.33 1.09
C LEU A 17 15.93 -13.19 1.94
N ILE A 18 16.42 -13.78 3.03
CA ILE A 18 15.58 -14.60 3.93
C ILE A 18 14.46 -13.74 4.53
N ILE A 19 14.77 -12.52 4.99
CA ILE A 19 13.77 -11.59 5.53
C ILE A 19 12.73 -11.25 4.46
N LEU A 20 13.16 -11.01 3.22
CA LEU A 20 12.27 -10.65 2.12
C LEU A 20 11.33 -11.81 1.75
N VAL A 21 11.85 -13.05 1.71
CA VAL A 21 11.05 -14.26 1.48
C VAL A 21 10.03 -14.47 2.60
N ILE A 22 10.42 -14.29 3.86
CA ILE A 22 9.50 -14.40 5.01
C ILE A 22 8.41 -13.32 4.93
N ALA A 23 8.78 -12.06 4.63
CA ALA A 23 7.83 -10.96 4.52
C ALA A 23 6.79 -11.21 3.40
N VAL A 24 7.24 -11.69 2.24
CA VAL A 24 6.37 -12.06 1.12
C VAL A 24 5.50 -13.27 1.46
N GLY A 25 6.09 -14.31 2.07
CA GLY A 25 5.40 -15.54 2.44
C GLY A 25 4.34 -15.38 3.53
N LEU A 26 4.50 -14.40 4.43
CA LEU A 26 3.54 -14.08 5.48
C LEU A 26 2.39 -13.19 5.00
N GLN A 27 2.52 -12.52 3.85
CA GLN A 27 1.53 -11.55 3.36
C GLN A 27 1.13 -11.75 1.88
N PRO A 28 0.78 -12.99 1.43
CA PRO A 28 0.36 -13.22 0.05
C PRO A 28 -0.92 -12.43 -0.30
N GLU A 29 -1.87 -12.36 0.64
CA GLU A 29 -3.14 -11.64 0.46
C GLU A 29 -2.94 -10.13 0.27
N ARG A 30 -2.00 -9.51 0.99
CA ARG A 30 -1.71 -8.07 0.85
C ARG A 30 -1.05 -7.77 -0.49
N LEU A 31 -0.19 -8.66 -0.97
CA LEU A 31 0.48 -8.53 -2.26
C LEU A 31 -0.50 -8.71 -3.42
N LEU A 32 -1.38 -9.70 -3.33
CA LEU A 32 -2.46 -9.91 -4.31
C LEU A 32 -3.42 -8.71 -4.32
N SER A 33 -3.87 -8.24 -3.15
CA SER A 33 -4.71 -7.05 -3.02
C SER A 33 -4.05 -5.81 -3.64
N TRP A 34 -2.75 -5.58 -3.44
CA TRP A 34 -2.04 -4.48 -4.11
C TRP A 34 -1.88 -4.65 -5.62
N ALA A 35 -1.79 -5.89 -6.11
CA ALA A 35 -1.69 -6.18 -7.53
C ALA A 35 -3.04 -6.05 -8.27
N THR A 36 -4.16 -6.39 -7.60
CA THR A 36 -5.52 -6.30 -8.16
C THR A 36 -6.25 -5.02 -7.78
N ALA A 37 -5.67 -4.21 -6.90
CA ALA A 37 -6.16 -2.92 -6.45
C ALA A 37 -6.35 -1.93 -7.62
N VAL A 38 -7.59 -1.52 -7.87
CA VAL A 38 -7.89 -0.47 -8.84
C VAL A 38 -7.97 0.87 -8.13
N ARG A 39 -7.16 1.84 -8.58
CA ARG A 39 -7.12 3.20 -8.03
C ARG A 39 -8.17 4.07 -8.73
N TYR A 40 -9.04 4.67 -7.94
CA TYR A 40 -10.03 5.64 -8.37
C TYR A 40 -9.79 6.98 -7.67
N GLN A 41 -10.31 8.03 -8.28
CA GLN A 41 -10.28 9.38 -7.72
C GLN A 41 -11.67 9.97 -7.78
N ALA A 42 -12.06 10.67 -6.72
CA ALA A 42 -13.28 11.44 -6.66
C ALA A 42 -12.99 12.84 -6.14
N ARG A 43 -13.72 13.83 -6.65
CA ARG A 43 -13.65 15.21 -6.20
C ARG A 43 -14.84 15.49 -5.30
N PHE A 44 -14.56 16.07 -4.15
CA PHE A 44 -15.56 16.47 -3.17
C PHE A 44 -15.36 17.94 -2.85
N THR A 45 -16.46 18.69 -2.73
CA THR A 45 -16.42 20.10 -2.33
C THR A 45 -15.97 20.27 -0.88
N GLU A 46 -16.18 19.24 -0.04
CA GLU A 46 -15.66 19.18 1.33
C GLU A 46 -15.34 17.71 1.69
N ALA A 47 -14.18 17.48 2.32
CA ALA A 47 -13.77 16.17 2.83
C ALA A 47 -13.39 16.22 4.32
N GLY A 48 -14.03 17.11 5.08
CA GLY A 48 -13.83 17.23 6.51
C GLY A 48 -14.08 15.91 7.23
N GLY A 49 -13.14 15.51 8.11
CA GLY A 49 -13.22 14.26 8.87
C GLY A 49 -12.76 13.00 8.11
N LEU A 50 -12.47 13.08 6.81
CA LEU A 50 -11.90 11.97 6.06
C LEU A 50 -10.38 11.91 6.26
N THR A 51 -9.85 10.72 6.54
CA THR A 51 -8.41 10.49 6.65
C THR A 51 -7.94 9.36 5.75
N VAL A 52 -6.67 9.40 5.35
CA VAL A 52 -6.03 8.29 4.63
C VAL A 52 -6.13 7.03 5.49
N GLY A 53 -6.55 5.93 4.88
CA GLY A 53 -6.84 4.66 5.55
C GLY A 53 -8.31 4.46 5.94
N ASN A 54 -9.18 5.46 5.77
CA ASN A 54 -10.62 5.26 5.95
C ASN A 54 -11.17 4.17 5.03
N ASP A 55 -12.18 3.44 5.51
CA ASP A 55 -12.81 2.36 4.77
C ASP A 55 -13.77 2.91 3.71
N VAL A 56 -13.67 2.36 2.50
CA VAL A 56 -14.62 2.65 1.42
C VAL A 56 -15.65 1.54 1.39
N THR A 57 -16.92 1.91 1.53
CA THR A 57 -18.04 0.96 1.55
C THR A 57 -18.99 1.17 0.38
N VAL A 58 -19.43 0.08 -0.25
CA VAL A 58 -20.51 0.07 -1.23
C VAL A 58 -21.63 -0.79 -0.68
N SER A 59 -22.84 -0.22 -0.55
CA SER A 59 -24.00 -0.90 0.03
C SER A 59 -23.74 -1.51 1.42
N GLY A 60 -22.92 -0.84 2.24
CA GLY A 60 -22.57 -1.28 3.60
C GLY A 60 -21.44 -2.32 3.69
N ILE A 61 -20.90 -2.78 2.56
CA ILE A 61 -19.77 -3.73 2.54
C ILE A 61 -18.48 -2.97 2.24
N LYS A 62 -17.43 -3.21 3.02
CA LYS A 62 -16.09 -2.67 2.76
C LYS A 62 -15.54 -3.24 1.46
N VAL A 63 -15.22 -2.37 0.51
CA VAL A 63 -14.65 -2.71 -0.80
C VAL A 63 -13.25 -2.17 -0.99
N GLY A 64 -12.74 -1.36 -0.05
CA GLY A 64 -11.48 -0.68 -0.23
C GLY A 64 -11.10 0.27 0.90
N SER A 65 -10.12 1.11 0.62
CA SER A 65 -9.66 2.15 1.54
C SER A 65 -9.18 3.42 0.82
N VAL A 66 -9.23 4.54 1.54
CA VAL A 66 -8.72 5.84 1.07
C VAL A 66 -7.21 5.81 1.05
N SER A 67 -6.60 6.06 -0.11
CA SER A 67 -5.16 6.03 -0.32
C SER A 67 -4.52 7.42 -0.29
N SER A 68 -5.25 8.47 -0.65
CA SER A 68 -4.74 9.84 -0.62
C SER A 68 -5.85 10.87 -0.56
N ILE A 69 -5.55 12.03 0.03
CA ILE A 69 -6.42 13.21 0.06
C ILE A 69 -5.54 14.40 -0.32
N LYS A 70 -5.96 15.15 -1.35
CA LYS A 70 -5.27 16.35 -1.82
C LYS A 70 -6.26 17.48 -2.00
N LEU A 71 -5.84 18.71 -1.76
CA LEU A 71 -6.63 19.89 -2.08
C LEU A 71 -6.27 20.35 -3.50
N ASP A 72 -7.27 20.46 -4.38
CA ASP A 72 -7.15 20.88 -5.77
C ASP A 72 -8.20 21.95 -6.07
N ASN A 73 -7.78 23.20 -6.28
CA ASN A 73 -8.65 24.34 -6.59
C ASN A 73 -9.82 24.58 -5.61
N GLY A 74 -9.62 24.28 -4.32
CA GLY A 74 -10.65 24.41 -3.29
C GLY A 74 -11.50 23.16 -3.08
N ASP A 75 -11.43 22.19 -3.99
CA ASP A 75 -12.05 20.87 -3.84
C ASP A 75 -11.05 19.86 -3.24
N ALA A 76 -11.56 18.92 -2.47
CA ALA A 76 -10.82 17.75 -2.01
C ALA A 76 -10.82 16.65 -3.06
N LEU A 77 -9.66 16.41 -3.68
CA LEU A 77 -9.40 15.25 -4.52
C LEU A 77 -9.02 14.06 -3.64
N VAL A 78 -9.92 13.09 -3.55
CA VAL A 78 -9.75 11.86 -2.75
C VAL A 78 -9.40 10.72 -3.69
N GLY A 79 -8.21 10.15 -3.51
CA GLY A 79 -7.81 8.89 -4.12
C GLY A 79 -8.17 7.72 -3.21
N PHE A 80 -8.81 6.70 -3.77
CA PHE A 80 -9.14 5.48 -3.05
C PHE A 80 -8.90 4.26 -3.92
N THR A 81 -8.71 3.13 -3.26
CA THR A 81 -8.40 1.86 -3.91
C THR A 81 -9.53 0.89 -3.65
N ILE A 82 -10.00 0.19 -4.68
CA ILE A 82 -11.00 -0.88 -4.58
C ILE A 82 -10.29 -2.21 -4.85
N ASP A 83 -10.54 -3.22 -4.01
CA ASP A 83 -10.10 -4.59 -4.28
C ASP A 83 -10.89 -5.15 -5.46
N GLY A 84 -10.19 -5.37 -6.58
CA GLY A 84 -10.74 -6.07 -7.74
C GLY A 84 -10.94 -7.55 -7.40
N LYS A 85 -12.18 -8.01 -7.49
CA LYS A 85 -12.54 -9.42 -7.32
C LYS A 85 -12.36 -10.18 -8.64
#